data_AF-A0A2U3NY95-F1
#
_entry.id   AF-A0A2U3NY95-F1
#
_cell.length_a   1.000
_cell.length_b   1.000
_cell.length_c   1.000
_cell.angle_alpha   90.00
_cell.angle_beta   90.00
_cell.angle_gamma   90.00
#
_symmetry.space_group_name_H-M   'P 1'
#
loop_
_entity.id
_entity.type
_entity.pdbx_description
1 polymer ?
#
loop_
_entity_poly.entity_id
_entity_poly.type
_entity_poly.pdbx_seq_one_letter_code
_entity_poly.pdbx_strand_id
1 'polypeptide(L)'
;LTRIAPSAAFAEIPTADLGQGDRINLGVAGIMGRLPAVAEALGALTDALRGAGTLSPRLLELVRLRIAFFNQCRSCIAVRYQSAIDDGLDEGAVCSLERPADADNLSAAEQAALGFAELFATNHLAIDDAVYDGLREHFTEDQLVELGLHCAIALGVGRLSATWDVIEDLPESTGSADRAAPWNSASVVASG
;
A
#
# COMPACT_ATOMS: atom_id res chain seq x y z
N LEU A 1 -10.88 18.44 -3.64
CA LEU A 1 -11.49 18.34 -4.98
C LEU A 1 -10.51 17.52 -5.81
N THR A 2 -10.78 16.23 -5.91
CA THR A 2 -10.04 15.30 -6.76
C THR A 2 -9.90 15.81 -8.18
N ARG A 3 -8.84 15.41 -8.88
CA ARG A 3 -8.62 15.78 -10.29
C ARG A 3 -9.57 15.06 -11.25
N ILE A 4 -10.13 13.92 -10.83
CA ILE A 4 -11.10 13.13 -11.59
C ILE A 4 -12.35 12.93 -10.73
N ALA A 5 -13.52 13.24 -11.28
CA ALA A 5 -14.79 13.00 -10.62
C ALA A 5 -15.11 11.49 -10.55
N PRO A 6 -15.62 10.97 -9.42
CA PRO A 6 -16.01 9.57 -9.31
C PRO A 6 -17.11 9.20 -10.31
N SER A 7 -17.30 7.91 -10.55
CA SER A 7 -18.41 7.42 -11.37
C SER A 7 -19.76 7.68 -10.69
N ALA A 8 -20.82 7.84 -11.49
CA ALA A 8 -22.17 8.09 -10.96
C ALA A 8 -22.66 6.93 -10.08
N ALA A 9 -22.39 5.69 -10.47
CA ALA A 9 -22.74 4.50 -9.69
C ALA A 9 -22.08 4.49 -8.30
N PHE A 10 -20.88 5.05 -8.16
CA PHE A 10 -20.19 5.12 -6.87
C PHE A 10 -20.64 6.30 -5.99
N ALA A 11 -21.13 7.39 -6.59
CA ALA A 11 -21.67 8.53 -5.84
C ALA A 11 -22.94 8.18 -5.05
N GLU A 12 -23.59 7.06 -5.39
CA GLU A 12 -24.80 6.56 -4.75
C GLU A 12 -24.53 5.56 -3.61
N ILE A 13 -23.27 5.13 -3.41
CA ILE A 13 -22.92 4.18 -2.34
C ILE A 13 -23.07 4.87 -0.98
N PRO A 14 -23.93 4.36 -0.07
CA PRO A 14 -24.06 4.92 1.27
C PRO A 14 -22.74 4.78 2.05
N THR A 15 -22.20 5.90 2.52
CA THR A 15 -20.94 5.92 3.29
C THR A 15 -21.13 6.05 4.79
N ALA A 16 -22.37 6.22 5.25
CA ALA A 16 -22.70 6.50 6.66
C ALA A 16 -22.25 5.39 7.62
N ASP A 17 -22.28 4.14 7.16
CA ASP A 17 -21.91 2.96 7.97
C ASP A 17 -20.45 2.52 7.76
N LEU A 18 -19.71 3.18 6.87
CA LEU A 18 -18.32 2.83 6.54
C LEU A 18 -17.35 3.47 7.53
N GLY A 19 -16.32 2.72 7.94
CA GLY A 19 -15.18 3.25 8.67
C GLY A 19 -14.41 4.29 7.86
N GLN A 20 -13.65 5.16 8.53
CA GLN A 20 -12.91 6.23 7.84
C GLN A 20 -11.93 5.68 6.80
N GLY A 21 -11.19 4.60 7.11
CA GLY A 21 -10.28 3.97 6.15
C GLY A 21 -11.01 3.41 4.92
N ASP A 22 -12.19 2.83 5.11
CA ASP A 22 -13.00 2.31 4.00
C ASP A 22 -13.50 3.44 3.09
N ARG A 23 -13.87 4.60 3.66
CA ARG A 23 -14.26 5.79 2.87
C ARG A 23 -13.08 6.35 2.07
N ILE A 24 -11.87 6.37 2.63
CA ILE A 24 -10.65 6.76 1.89
C ILE A 24 -10.43 5.82 0.70
N ASN A 25 -10.50 4.51 0.92
CA ASN A 25 -10.36 3.51 -0.15
C ASN A 25 -11.46 3.67 -1.22
N LEU A 26 -12.69 3.94 -0.79
CA LEU A 26 -13.82 4.17 -1.68
C LEU A 26 -13.60 5.38 -2.60
N GLY A 27 -12.91 6.43 -2.14
CA GLY A 27 -12.57 7.59 -2.98
C GLY A 27 -11.76 7.20 -4.21
N VAL A 28 -10.74 6.34 -4.05
CA VAL A 28 -9.92 5.84 -5.16
C VAL A 28 -10.74 4.89 -6.03
N ALA A 29 -11.46 3.95 -5.42
CA ALA A 29 -12.31 2.99 -6.14
C ALA A 29 -13.40 3.68 -6.97
N GLY A 30 -13.96 4.78 -6.46
CA GLY A 30 -14.99 5.56 -7.14
C GLY A 30 -14.52 6.20 -8.44
N ILE A 31 -13.25 6.61 -8.51
CA ILE A 31 -12.61 7.09 -9.74
C ILE A 31 -12.38 5.92 -10.71
N MET A 32 -11.86 4.79 -10.22
CA MET A 32 -11.67 3.59 -11.05
C MET A 32 -12.98 3.05 -11.62
N GLY A 33 -14.08 3.18 -10.89
CA GLY A 33 -15.43 2.78 -11.30
C GLY A 33 -15.93 3.48 -12.57
N ARG A 34 -15.23 4.50 -13.08
CA ARG A 34 -15.48 5.05 -14.43
C ARG A 34 -15.16 4.05 -15.55
N LEU A 35 -14.32 3.05 -15.27
CA LEU A 35 -14.01 1.91 -16.13
C LEU A 35 -14.33 0.61 -15.36
N PRO A 36 -15.63 0.25 -15.20
CA PRO A 36 -16.04 -0.79 -14.26
C PRO A 36 -15.42 -2.16 -14.56
N ALA A 37 -15.36 -2.58 -15.83
CA ALA A 37 -14.73 -3.85 -16.22
C ALA A 37 -13.23 -3.90 -15.91
N VAL A 38 -12.53 -2.76 -15.97
CA VAL A 38 -11.11 -2.67 -15.61
C VAL A 38 -10.93 -2.70 -14.10
N ALA A 39 -11.79 -1.97 -13.37
CA ALA A 39 -11.79 -1.99 -11.91
C ALA A 39 -12.06 -3.40 -11.35
N GLU A 40 -13.02 -4.12 -11.95
CA GLU A 40 -13.32 -5.51 -11.61
C GLU A 40 -12.12 -6.44 -11.86
N ALA A 41 -11.46 -6.32 -13.03
CA ALA A 41 -10.28 -7.13 -13.34
C ALA A 41 -9.10 -6.86 -12.38
N LEU A 42 -8.90 -5.59 -12.00
CA LEU A 42 -7.88 -5.22 -11.01
C LEU A 42 -8.21 -5.76 -9.61
N GLY A 43 -9.48 -5.71 -9.21
CA GLY A 43 -9.97 -6.33 -7.98
C GLY A 43 -9.72 -7.83 -7.97
N ALA A 44 -10.11 -8.53 -9.04
CA ALA A 44 -9.89 -9.97 -9.19
C ALA A 44 -8.41 -10.37 -9.13
N LEU A 45 -7.51 -9.57 -9.72
CA LEU A 45 -6.06 -9.79 -9.59
C LEU A 45 -5.59 -9.65 -8.14
N THR A 46 -6.05 -8.60 -7.45
CA THR A 46 -5.68 -8.34 -6.04
C THR A 46 -6.22 -9.43 -5.12
N ASP A 47 -7.44 -9.89 -5.35
CA ASP A 47 -8.06 -10.98 -4.60
C ASP A 47 -7.37 -12.33 -4.85
N ALA A 48 -6.96 -12.58 -6.09
CA ALA A 48 -6.19 -13.77 -6.43
C ALA A 48 -4.83 -13.79 -5.70
N LEU A 49 -4.13 -12.66 -5.64
CA LEU A 49 -2.88 -12.55 -4.87
C LEU A 49 -3.13 -12.77 -3.38
N ARG A 50 -4.18 -12.16 -2.81
CA ARG A 50 -4.51 -12.33 -1.38
C ARG A 50 -4.93 -13.77 -1.04
N GLY A 51 -5.65 -14.43 -1.95
CA GLY A 51 -6.22 -15.76 -1.72
C GLY A 51 -5.28 -16.92 -2.02
N ALA A 52 -4.41 -16.79 -3.02
CA ALA A 52 -3.43 -17.82 -3.39
C ALA A 52 -2.03 -17.55 -2.81
N GLY A 53 -1.76 -16.31 -2.40
CA GLY A 53 -0.51 -15.89 -1.81
C GLY A 53 -0.24 -16.53 -0.45
N THR A 54 1.03 -16.54 -0.07
CA THR A 54 1.53 -17.10 1.19
C THR A 54 2.32 -16.09 2.02
N LEU A 55 2.53 -14.87 1.52
CA LEU A 55 3.13 -13.80 2.29
C LEU A 55 2.17 -13.31 3.36
N SER A 56 2.71 -12.95 4.53
CA SER A 56 1.89 -12.53 5.65
C SER A 56 1.23 -11.16 5.37
N PRO A 57 -0.01 -10.93 5.84
CA PRO A 57 -0.66 -9.63 5.72
C PRO A 57 0.18 -8.47 6.27
N ARG A 58 0.90 -8.69 7.38
CA ARG A 58 1.82 -7.69 7.96
C ARG A 58 2.94 -7.33 6.99
N LEU A 59 3.62 -8.31 6.39
CA LEU A 59 4.70 -8.07 5.44
C LEU A 59 4.21 -7.27 4.22
N LEU A 60 3.08 -7.69 3.64
CA LEU A 60 2.48 -7.01 2.49
C LEU A 60 2.11 -5.55 2.83
N GLU A 61 1.63 -5.30 4.04
CA GLU A 61 1.27 -3.96 4.47
C GLU A 61 2.49 -3.06 4.70
N LEU A 62 3.56 -3.58 5.31
CA LEU A 62 4.83 -2.86 5.46
C LEU A 62 5.40 -2.45 4.09
N VAL A 63 5.41 -3.37 3.13
CA VAL A 63 5.84 -3.12 1.75
C VAL A 63 4.95 -2.06 1.08
N ARG A 64 3.64 -2.18 1.21
CA ARG A 64 2.68 -1.22 0.64
C ARG A 64 2.91 0.18 1.21
N LEU A 65 3.09 0.32 2.53
CA LEU A 65 3.34 1.59 3.20
C LEU A 65 4.68 2.22 2.79
N ARG A 66 5.74 1.40 2.64
CA ARG A 66 7.04 1.90 2.14
C ARG A 66 6.92 2.43 0.71
N ILE A 67 6.21 1.73 -0.16
CA ILE A 67 5.94 2.19 -1.53
C ILE A 67 5.05 3.44 -1.53
N ALA A 68 4.03 3.49 -0.67
CA ALA A 68 3.13 4.64 -0.54
C ALA A 68 3.89 5.93 -0.20
N PHE A 69 4.92 5.84 0.66
CA PHE A 69 5.85 6.94 0.91
C PHE A 69 6.55 7.40 -0.37
N PHE A 70 7.17 6.52 -1.14
CA PHE A 70 7.85 6.93 -2.38
C PHE A 70 6.90 7.47 -3.45
N ASN A 71 5.66 6.98 -3.48
CA ASN A 71 4.62 7.49 -4.35
C ASN A 71 4.01 8.82 -3.87
N GLN A 72 4.22 9.19 -2.60
CA GLN A 72 3.54 10.31 -1.95
C GLN A 72 2.01 10.22 -2.10
N CYS A 73 1.47 8.99 -2.06
CA CYS A 73 0.04 8.73 -2.11
C CYS A 73 -0.57 8.93 -0.72
N ARG A 74 -1.10 10.13 -0.43
CA ARG A 74 -1.60 10.51 0.89
C ARG A 74 -2.73 9.60 1.42
N SER A 75 -3.65 9.18 0.54
CA SER A 75 -4.69 8.19 0.88
C SER A 75 -4.09 6.83 1.23
N CYS A 76 -3.12 6.37 0.44
CA CYS A 76 -2.40 5.13 0.73
C CYS A 76 -1.63 5.21 2.07
N ILE A 77 -1.01 6.35 2.37
CA ILE A 77 -0.22 6.56 3.60
C ILE A 77 -1.11 6.54 4.84
N ALA A 78 -2.32 7.08 4.76
CA ALA A 78 -3.23 7.21 5.91
C ALA A 78 -3.87 5.88 6.36
N VAL A 79 -3.95 4.87 5.50
CA VAL A 79 -4.68 3.63 5.79
C VAL A 79 -3.76 2.57 6.42
N ARG A 80 -4.32 1.80 7.37
CA ARG A 80 -3.84 0.49 7.84
C ARG A 80 -4.92 -0.54 7.59
N TYR A 81 -4.57 -1.70 7.05
CA TYR A 81 -5.55 -2.80 6.89
C TYR A 81 -5.69 -3.64 8.16
N GLN A 82 -6.93 -3.96 8.55
CA GLN A 82 -7.23 -4.76 9.74
C GLN A 82 -6.52 -6.11 9.72
N SER A 83 -6.45 -6.78 8.56
CA SER A 83 -5.73 -8.06 8.41
C SER A 83 -4.26 -7.99 8.79
N ALA A 84 -3.60 -6.85 8.56
CA ALA A 84 -2.21 -6.66 8.95
C ALA A 84 -2.07 -6.39 10.45
N ILE A 85 -3.02 -5.64 11.03
CA ILE A 85 -3.09 -5.41 12.49
C ILE A 85 -3.31 -6.73 13.23
N ASP A 86 -4.22 -7.57 12.72
CA ASP A 86 -4.49 -8.90 13.25
C ASP A 86 -3.25 -9.82 13.15
N ASP A 87 -2.40 -9.60 12.13
CA ASP A 87 -1.10 -10.24 11.93
C ASP A 87 0.06 -9.51 12.67
N GLY A 88 -0.28 -8.71 13.68
CA GLY A 88 0.68 -8.09 14.59
C GLY A 88 1.32 -6.80 14.09
N LEU A 89 0.82 -6.15 13.04
CA LEU A 89 1.26 -4.80 12.67
C LEU A 89 0.88 -3.80 13.78
N ASP A 90 1.87 -3.03 14.22
CA ASP A 90 1.67 -1.89 15.12
C ASP A 90 2.34 -0.63 14.54
N GLU A 91 2.03 0.53 15.12
CA GLU A 91 2.66 1.79 14.67
C GLU A 91 4.15 1.84 15.02
N GLY A 92 4.66 0.98 15.91
CA GLY A 92 6.10 0.83 16.14
C GLY A 92 6.82 0.29 14.91
N ALA A 93 6.27 -0.73 14.26
CA ALA A 93 6.78 -1.26 13.00
C ALA A 93 6.64 -0.25 11.85
N VAL A 94 5.54 0.52 11.82
CA VAL A 94 5.35 1.59 10.83
C VAL A 94 6.38 2.71 11.03
N CYS A 95 6.67 3.10 12.27
CA CYS A 95 7.74 4.06 12.59
C CYS A 95 9.10 3.61 12.05
N SER A 96 9.42 2.32 12.21
CA SER A 96 10.66 1.71 11.69
C SER A 96 10.81 1.77 10.17
N LEU A 97 9.72 2.02 9.42
CA LEU A 97 9.80 2.21 7.98
C LEU A 97 10.60 3.44 7.56
N GLU A 98 10.91 4.38 8.46
CA GLU A 98 11.80 5.51 8.15
C GLU A 98 13.21 5.02 7.77
N ARG A 99 13.73 4.06 8.54
CA ARG A 99 15.06 3.45 8.37
C ARG A 99 14.98 1.93 8.61
N PRO A 100 14.40 1.15 7.68
CA PRO A 100 14.11 -0.27 7.91
C PRO A 100 15.33 -1.12 8.27
N ALA A 101 16.49 -0.81 7.67
CA ALA A 101 17.72 -1.57 7.88
C ALA A 101 18.29 -1.47 9.31
N ASP A 102 17.87 -0.46 10.09
CA ASP A 102 18.35 -0.22 11.46
C ASP A 102 17.34 -0.67 12.52
N ALA A 103 16.23 -1.30 12.12
CA ALA A 103 15.09 -1.57 12.99
C ALA A 103 15.13 -2.96 13.63
N ASP A 104 15.18 -3.00 14.96
CA ASP A 104 15.21 -4.26 15.74
C ASP A 104 13.87 -5.00 15.78
N ASN A 105 12.76 -4.32 15.45
CA ASN A 105 11.40 -4.87 15.45
C ASN A 105 10.93 -5.31 14.04
N LEU A 106 11.84 -5.36 13.08
CA LEU A 106 11.62 -5.94 11.75
C LEU A 106 12.51 -7.17 11.60
N SER A 107 11.93 -8.28 11.14
CA SER A 107 12.67 -9.48 10.78
C SER A 107 13.58 -9.25 9.58
N ALA A 108 14.59 -10.11 9.41
CA ALA A 108 15.48 -10.07 8.25
C ALA A 108 14.71 -10.20 6.91
N ALA A 109 13.66 -11.03 6.89
CA ALA A 109 12.76 -11.17 5.74
C ALA A 109 12.02 -9.85 5.41
N GLU A 110 11.46 -9.18 6.42
CA GLU A 110 10.80 -7.88 6.26
C GLU A 110 11.79 -6.81 5.78
N GLN A 111 12.99 -6.74 6.36
CA GLN A 111 14.03 -5.81 5.94
C GLN A 111 14.46 -6.04 4.48
N ALA A 112 14.65 -7.29 4.06
CA ALA A 112 15.01 -7.63 2.69
C ALA A 112 13.90 -7.24 1.70
N ALA A 113 12.64 -7.55 2.01
CA ALA A 113 11.49 -7.16 1.17
C ALA A 113 11.33 -5.64 1.08
N LEU A 114 11.56 -4.91 2.17
CA LEU A 114 11.50 -3.44 2.20
C LEU A 114 12.63 -2.82 1.36
N GLY A 115 13.84 -3.39 1.41
CA GLY A 115 14.96 -3.00 0.56
C GLY A 115 14.65 -3.18 -0.93
N PHE A 116 14.09 -4.34 -1.30
CA PHE A 116 13.60 -4.58 -2.66
C PHE A 116 12.50 -3.59 -3.06
N ALA A 117 11.49 -3.38 -2.21
CA ALA A 117 10.37 -2.47 -2.50
C ALA A 117 10.82 -1.02 -2.71
N GLU A 118 11.81 -0.56 -1.94
CA GLU A 118 12.43 0.76 -2.10
C GLU A 118 13.19 0.89 -3.42
N LEU A 119 14.06 -0.08 -3.74
CA LEU A 119 14.75 -0.13 -5.02
C LEU A 119 13.75 -0.16 -6.17
N PHE A 120 12.70 -0.98 -6.06
CA PHE A 120 11.66 -1.09 -7.08
C PHE A 120 10.95 0.25 -7.31
N ALA A 121 10.69 1.02 -6.23
CA ALA A 121 10.03 2.32 -6.32
C ALA A 121 10.93 3.45 -6.83
N THR A 122 12.25 3.36 -6.61
CA THR A 122 13.20 4.47 -6.80
C THR A 122 14.24 4.24 -7.90
N ASN A 123 14.78 3.03 -8.02
CA ASN A 123 15.82 2.66 -8.97
C ASN A 123 15.81 1.14 -9.29
N HIS A 124 14.77 0.68 -9.97
CA HIS A 124 14.60 -0.75 -10.31
C HIS A 124 15.73 -1.32 -11.18
N LEU A 125 16.52 -0.48 -11.86
CA LEU A 125 17.69 -0.90 -12.63
C LEU A 125 18.88 -1.34 -11.75
N ALA A 126 18.87 -1.00 -10.45
CA ALA A 126 19.85 -1.47 -9.48
C ALA A 126 19.46 -2.80 -8.82
N ILE A 127 18.32 -3.38 -9.20
CA ILE A 127 17.92 -4.71 -8.74
C ILE A 127 18.65 -5.73 -9.61
N ASP A 128 19.73 -6.29 -9.07
CA ASP A 128 20.57 -7.29 -9.72
C ASP A 128 20.43 -8.67 -9.06
N ASP A 129 21.25 -9.62 -9.49
CA ASP A 129 21.26 -10.99 -8.95
C ASP A 129 21.53 -11.01 -7.44
N ALA A 130 22.37 -10.09 -6.93
CA ALA A 130 22.69 -10.04 -5.50
C ALA A 130 21.47 -9.64 -4.66
N VAL A 131 20.60 -8.74 -5.16
CA VAL A 131 19.34 -8.42 -4.50
C VAL A 131 18.42 -9.63 -4.45
N TYR A 132 18.28 -10.36 -5.55
CA TYR A 132 17.45 -11.57 -5.58
C TYR A 132 18.02 -12.72 -4.74
N ASP A 133 19.34 -12.88 -4.70
CA ASP A 133 20.00 -13.89 -3.86
C ASP A 133 19.76 -13.60 -2.38
N GLY A 134 19.82 -12.33 -1.96
CA GLY A 134 19.45 -11.95 -0.59
C GLY A 134 17.97 -12.21 -0.26
N LEU A 135 17.06 -12.00 -1.21
CA LEU A 135 15.65 -12.34 -1.00
C LEU A 135 15.43 -13.85 -0.90
N ARG A 136 16.17 -14.67 -1.66
CA ARG A 136 16.09 -16.15 -1.62
C ARG A 136 16.51 -16.75 -0.29
N GLU A 137 17.23 -16.02 0.55
CA GLU A 137 17.51 -16.45 1.94
C GLU A 137 16.24 -16.53 2.79
N HIS A 138 15.15 -15.88 2.37
CA HIS A 138 13.92 -15.72 3.14
C HIS A 138 12.64 -16.16 2.42
N PHE A 139 12.64 -16.13 1.08
CA PHE A 139 11.44 -16.34 0.28
C PHE A 139 11.62 -17.47 -0.74
N THR A 140 10.55 -18.22 -0.99
CA THR A 140 10.47 -19.17 -2.11
C THR A 140 10.30 -18.44 -3.44
N GLU A 141 10.55 -19.11 -4.57
CA GLU A 141 10.34 -18.52 -5.91
C GLU A 141 8.89 -18.04 -6.12
N ASP A 142 7.89 -18.78 -5.60
CA ASP A 142 6.48 -18.38 -5.66
C ASP A 142 6.22 -17.10 -4.84
N GLN A 143 6.83 -17.00 -3.65
CA GLN A 143 6.76 -15.82 -2.80
C GLN A 143 7.48 -14.60 -3.42
N LEU A 144 8.56 -14.81 -4.18
CA LEU A 144 9.24 -13.73 -4.91
C LEU A 144 8.34 -13.15 -6.01
N VAL A 145 7.60 -14.00 -6.73
CA VAL A 145 6.61 -13.56 -7.72
C VAL A 145 5.47 -12.80 -7.05
N GLU A 146 4.96 -13.31 -5.94
CA GLU A 146 3.92 -12.67 -5.13
C GLU A 146 4.37 -11.27 -4.64
N LEU A 147 5.56 -11.17 -4.04
CA LEU A 147 6.14 -9.91 -3.57
C LEU A 147 6.30 -8.90 -4.71
N GLY A 148 6.83 -9.35 -5.85
CA GLY A 148 7.02 -8.52 -7.04
C GLY A 148 5.71 -7.98 -7.61
N LEU A 149 4.68 -8.81 -7.70
CA LEU A 149 3.35 -8.41 -8.18
C LEU A 149 2.66 -7.45 -7.21
N HIS A 150 2.77 -7.70 -5.90
CA HIS A 150 2.28 -6.78 -4.87
C HIS A 150 2.96 -5.41 -4.97
N CYS A 151 4.29 -5.39 -5.12
CA CYS A 151 5.05 -4.16 -5.37
C CYS A 151 4.60 -3.45 -6.64
N ALA A 152 4.39 -4.17 -7.74
CA ALA A 152 3.95 -3.61 -9.02
C ALA A 152 2.57 -2.92 -8.90
N ILE A 153 1.61 -3.57 -8.23
CA ILE A 153 0.27 -3.01 -8.00
C ILE A 153 0.37 -1.79 -7.08
N ALA A 154 1.03 -1.93 -5.93
CA ALA A 154 1.20 -0.83 -4.97
C ALA A 154 1.89 0.39 -5.60
N LEU A 155 2.90 0.14 -6.44
CA LEU A 155 3.63 1.20 -7.13
C LEU A 155 2.75 1.87 -8.19
N GLY A 156 2.23 1.09 -9.15
CA GLY A 156 1.48 1.62 -10.28
C GLY A 156 0.19 2.31 -9.86
N VAL A 157 -0.64 1.61 -9.08
CA VAL A 157 -1.92 2.14 -8.60
C VAL A 157 -1.72 3.27 -7.60
N GLY A 158 -0.78 3.13 -6.65
CA GLY A 158 -0.51 4.17 -5.66
C GLY A 158 0.00 5.46 -6.31
N ARG A 159 0.91 5.35 -7.29
CA ARG A 159 1.45 6.50 -8.02
C ARG A 159 0.36 7.19 -8.82
N LEU A 160 -0.49 6.42 -9.50
CA LEU A 160 -1.63 6.94 -10.23
C LEU A 160 -2.62 7.65 -9.31
N SER A 161 -2.99 7.04 -8.18
CA SER A 161 -3.88 7.62 -7.17
C SER A 161 -3.35 8.93 -6.59
N ALA A 162 -2.02 9.04 -6.38
CA ALA A 162 -1.40 10.31 -5.99
C ALA A 162 -1.62 11.42 -7.04
N THR A 163 -1.61 11.07 -8.34
CA THR A 163 -1.93 12.02 -9.41
C THR A 163 -3.41 12.40 -9.47
N TRP A 164 -4.31 11.67 -8.81
CA TRP A 164 -5.73 12.04 -8.75
C TRP A 164 -6.07 12.96 -7.58
N ASP A 165 -5.14 13.15 -6.65
CA ASP A 165 -5.29 14.03 -5.47
C ASP A 165 -6.54 13.66 -4.64
N VAL A 166 -6.70 12.35 -4.38
CA VAL A 166 -7.77 11.82 -3.53
C VAL A 166 -7.40 12.08 -2.07
N ILE A 167 -7.97 13.15 -1.51
CA ILE A 167 -7.65 13.67 -0.18
C ILE A 167 -8.87 13.83 0.72
N GLU A 168 -10.04 13.46 0.21
CA GLU A 168 -11.28 13.36 0.95
C GLU A 168 -11.16 12.30 2.06
N ASP A 169 -11.77 12.57 3.22
CA ASP A 169 -11.74 11.71 4.42
C ASP A 169 -10.35 11.46 5.05
N LEU A 170 -9.27 12.09 4.56
CA LEU A 170 -7.95 11.97 5.20
C LEU A 170 -7.96 12.53 6.63
N PRO A 171 -7.17 11.94 7.54
CA PRO A 171 -6.91 12.53 8.85
C PRO A 171 -6.32 13.95 8.74
N GLU A 172 -6.64 14.82 9.70
CA GLU A 172 -6.24 16.24 9.68
C GLU A 172 -4.71 16.45 9.59
N SER A 173 -3.91 15.54 10.15
CA SER A 173 -2.44 15.65 10.15
C SER A 173 -1.77 15.19 8.86
N THR A 174 -2.48 14.55 7.94
CA THR A 174 -1.93 14.08 6.65
C THR A 174 -1.77 15.25 5.64
N GLY A 175 -1.92 16.52 6.07
CA GLY A 175 -2.17 17.71 5.23
C GLY A 175 -1.10 18.80 5.14
N SER A 176 0.10 18.63 5.68
CA SER A 176 1.14 19.69 5.59
C SER A 176 1.93 19.65 4.26
N ALA A 177 2.60 20.76 3.95
CA ALA A 177 3.35 21.01 2.71
C ALA A 177 4.67 20.21 2.55
N ASP A 178 5.02 19.37 3.54
CA ASP A 178 6.19 18.49 3.49
C ASP A 178 5.86 17.13 2.88
N ARG A 179 6.91 16.34 2.59
CA ARG A 179 6.74 14.94 2.16
C ARG A 179 6.03 14.15 3.26
N ALA A 180 4.81 13.70 2.98
CA ALA A 180 4.04 12.86 3.89
C ALA A 180 4.70 11.48 4.03
N ALA A 181 4.70 10.93 5.24
CA ALA A 181 5.21 9.59 5.50
C ALA A 181 4.32 8.79 6.47
N PRO A 182 4.26 7.46 6.35
CA PRO A 182 3.49 6.61 7.26
C PRO A 182 3.84 6.77 8.75
N TRP A 183 5.12 7.01 9.05
CA TRP A 183 5.66 7.12 10.41
C TRP A 183 5.49 8.48 11.09
N ASN A 184 5.00 9.49 10.37
CA ASN A 184 4.79 10.85 10.91
C ASN A 184 3.39 11.41 10.63
N SER A 185 2.48 10.57 10.14
CA SER A 185 1.11 10.94 9.80
C SER A 185 0.12 10.15 10.66
N ALA A 186 -1.04 10.73 10.97
CA ALA A 186 -2.11 9.96 11.58
C ALA A 186 -2.58 8.87 10.63
N SER A 187 -2.95 7.73 11.20
CA SER A 187 -3.46 6.56 10.50
C SER A 187 -4.90 6.26 10.87
N VAL A 188 -5.59 5.56 9.98
CA VAL A 188 -6.95 5.05 10.15
C VAL A 188 -7.01 3.60 9.71
N VAL A 189 -7.91 2.83 10.32
CA VAL A 189 -8.09 1.43 9.98
C VAL A 189 -9.13 1.29 8.86
N ALA A 190 -8.81 0.47 7.86
CA ALA A 190 -9.73 -0.03 6.86
C ALA A 190 -9.98 -1.53 7.10
N SER A 191 -11.22 -1.96 6.89
CA SER A 191 -11.64 -3.34 7.12
C SER A 191 -10.96 -4.33 6.17
N GLY A 192 -10.65 -3.90 4.94
CA GLY A 192 -9.94 -4.69 3.93
C GLY A 192 -10.84 -5.34 2.90
#